data_AF-U2PYB5-F1
#
_entry.id   AF-U2PYB5-F1
#
_cell.length_a   1.000
_cell.length_b   1.000
_cell.length_c   1.000
_cell.angle_alpha   90.00
_cell.angle_beta   90.00
_cell.angle_gamma   90.00
#
_symmetry.space_group_name_H-M   'P 1'
#
loop_
_entity.id
_entity.type
_entity.pdbx_description
1 polymer ?
#
loop_
_entity_poly.entity_id
_entity_poly.type
_entity_poly.pdbx_seq_one_letter_code
_entity_poly.pdbx_strand_id
1 'polypeptide(L)'
;MVYFSKSDNIFDSVVELRKKLELNNIYLLCNASVVNIYPSGMQKEFGGTKAYKLQMGKQAALTDVVDIFDYDNELKIGSVKEQEEFYENWLESF
;
A
#
# COMPACT_ATOMS: atom_id res chain seq x y z
N MET A 1 0.33 -21.80 -11.61
CA MET A 1 -0.91 -21.11 -11.22
C MET A 1 -0.77 -19.66 -11.62
N VAL A 2 -1.83 -19.02 -12.12
CA VAL A 2 -1.81 -17.59 -12.51
C VAL A 2 -2.71 -16.84 -11.54
N TYR A 3 -2.20 -15.76 -10.93
CA TYR A 3 -2.97 -14.89 -10.06
C TYR A 3 -3.35 -13.62 -10.82
N PHE A 4 -4.60 -13.18 -10.67
CA PHE A 4 -5.08 -11.93 -11.24
C PHE A 4 -6.16 -11.33 -10.34
N SER A 5 -6.33 -10.03 -10.41
CA SER A 5 -7.36 -9.25 -9.72
C SER A 5 -7.68 -8.00 -10.54
N LYS A 6 -8.80 -7.37 -10.24
CA LYS A 6 -9.21 -6.10 -10.81
C LYS A 6 -10.03 -5.34 -9.76
N SER A 7 -9.78 -4.05 -9.66
CA SER A 7 -10.55 -3.09 -8.88
C SER A 7 -10.65 -1.77 -9.67
N ASP A 8 -11.16 -0.72 -9.02
CA ASP A 8 -11.38 0.60 -9.62
C ASP A 8 -10.08 1.35 -9.91
N ASN A 9 -9.02 1.07 -9.15
CA ASN A 9 -7.69 1.63 -9.36
C ASN A 9 -6.57 0.57 -9.21
N ILE A 10 -5.35 0.95 -9.58
CA ILE A 10 -4.21 0.02 -9.60
C ILE A 10 -3.85 -0.43 -8.18
N PHE A 11 -3.80 0.48 -7.20
CA PHE A 11 -3.48 0.11 -5.82
C PHE A 11 -4.47 -0.92 -5.26
N ASP A 12 -5.77 -0.69 -5.40
CA ASP A 12 -6.78 -1.62 -4.91
C ASP A 12 -6.76 -2.95 -5.68
N SER A 13 -6.41 -2.93 -6.98
CA SER A 13 -6.18 -4.16 -7.74
C SER A 13 -5.01 -4.96 -7.14
N VAL A 14 -3.91 -4.29 -6.77
CA VAL A 14 -2.75 -4.94 -6.10
C VAL A 14 -3.13 -5.46 -4.71
N VAL A 15 -3.94 -4.73 -3.93
CA VAL A 15 -4.46 -5.22 -2.64
C VAL A 15 -5.24 -6.52 -2.82
N GLU A 16 -6.17 -6.57 -3.78
CA GLU A 16 -6.94 -7.79 -4.07
C GLU A 16 -6.06 -8.93 -4.61
N LEU A 17 -4.96 -8.62 -5.29
CA LEU A 17 -3.96 -9.60 -5.70
C LEU A 17 -3.23 -10.16 -4.48
N ARG A 18 -2.76 -9.27 -3.60
CA ARG A 18 -2.02 -9.62 -2.38
C ARG A 18 -2.83 -10.52 -1.46
N LYS A 19 -4.12 -10.24 -1.26
CA LYS A 19 -5.03 -11.12 -0.50
C LYS A 19 -4.99 -12.58 -1.00
N LYS A 20 -4.89 -12.81 -2.32
CA LYS A 20 -4.79 -14.15 -2.91
C LYS A 20 -3.40 -14.77 -2.76
N LEU A 21 -2.37 -13.95 -2.86
CA LEU A 21 -0.96 -14.36 -2.73
C LEU A 21 -0.61 -14.74 -1.28
N GLU A 22 -1.11 -13.98 -0.30
CA GLU A 22 -0.88 -14.22 1.13
C GLU A 22 -1.42 -15.57 1.60
N LEU A 23 -2.51 -16.09 1.00
CA LEU A 23 -3.00 -17.46 1.24
C LEU A 23 -1.96 -18.54 0.93
N ASN A 24 -0.93 -18.21 0.16
CA ASN A 24 0.17 -19.08 -0.22
C ASN A 24 1.52 -18.61 0.36
N ASN A 25 1.50 -17.70 1.35
CA ASN A 25 2.70 -17.07 1.93
C ASN A 25 3.59 -16.36 0.88
N ILE A 26 2.98 -15.81 -0.18
CA ILE A 26 3.69 -15.04 -1.22
C ILE A 26 3.48 -13.55 -0.94
N TYR A 27 4.57 -12.80 -0.93
CA TYR A 27 4.57 -11.35 -0.70
C TYR A 27 5.26 -10.62 -1.86
N LEU A 28 4.71 -9.47 -2.26
CA LEU A 28 5.31 -8.63 -3.28
C LEU A 28 6.34 -7.71 -2.62
N LEU A 29 7.56 -7.67 -3.17
CA LEU A 29 8.62 -6.80 -2.70
C LEU A 29 8.53 -5.45 -3.42
N CYS A 30 7.55 -4.64 -3.04
CA CYS A 30 7.37 -3.28 -3.56
C CYS A 30 6.63 -2.41 -2.54
N ASN A 31 6.65 -1.09 -2.76
CA ASN A 31 6.00 -0.10 -1.90
C ASN A 31 4.52 -0.36 -1.64
N ALA A 32 3.77 -0.92 -2.61
CA ALA A 32 2.37 -1.31 -2.43
C ALA A 32 2.15 -2.33 -1.29
N SER A 33 3.20 -3.04 -0.84
CA SER A 33 3.12 -4.02 0.24
C SER A 33 3.81 -3.60 1.53
N VAL A 34 4.30 -2.36 1.62
CA VAL A 34 4.92 -1.83 2.84
C VAL A 34 3.84 -1.40 3.83
N VAL A 35 4.00 -1.78 5.09
CA VAL A 35 3.03 -1.54 6.17
C VAL A 35 2.60 -0.07 6.26
N ASN A 36 3.54 0.87 6.18
CA ASN A 36 3.25 2.29 6.34
C ASN A 36 3.10 3.06 5.02
N ILE A 37 2.86 2.38 3.90
CA ILE A 37 2.65 3.04 2.61
C ILE A 37 1.20 2.84 2.19
N TYR A 38 0.47 3.94 2.03
CA TYR A 38 -0.94 3.90 1.63
C TYR A 38 -1.32 5.15 0.83
N PRO A 39 -2.16 5.04 -0.22
CA PRO A 39 -2.58 6.18 -1.01
C PRO A 39 -3.71 6.96 -0.34
N SER A 40 -3.77 8.27 -0.57
CA SER A 40 -4.97 9.04 -0.25
C SER A 40 -6.13 8.68 -1.19
N GLY A 41 -7.36 9.06 -0.81
CA GLY A 41 -8.53 8.93 -1.69
C GLY A 41 -8.32 9.61 -3.04
N MET A 42 -7.74 10.82 -3.05
CA MET A 42 -7.38 11.52 -4.28
C MET A 42 -6.37 10.72 -5.12
N GLN A 43 -5.31 10.16 -4.53
CA GLN A 43 -4.37 9.35 -5.31
C GLN A 43 -5.02 8.11 -5.94
N LYS A 44 -6.01 7.51 -5.27
CA LYS A 44 -6.81 6.41 -5.84
C LYS A 44 -7.67 6.86 -7.02
N GLU A 45 -8.34 8.01 -6.91
CA GLU A 45 -9.14 8.61 -8.00
C GLU A 45 -8.28 8.92 -9.24
N PHE A 46 -7.02 9.32 -9.03
CA PHE A 46 -6.03 9.55 -10.09
C PHE A 46 -5.25 8.28 -10.48
N GLY A 47 -5.90 7.11 -10.42
CA GLY A 47 -5.40 5.84 -10.96
C GLY A 47 -4.62 4.97 -9.96
N GLY A 48 -4.29 5.49 -8.77
CA GLY A 48 -3.70 4.70 -7.68
C GLY A 48 -2.27 4.22 -7.94
N THR A 49 -1.49 4.92 -8.76
CA THR A 49 -0.07 4.56 -9.05
C THR A 49 0.92 5.11 -8.03
N LYS A 50 0.50 6.04 -7.18
CA LYS A 50 1.31 6.69 -6.15
C LYS A 50 0.67 6.53 -4.78
N ALA A 51 1.49 6.51 -3.74
CA ALA A 51 1.05 6.44 -2.34
C ALA A 51 1.94 7.32 -1.45
N TYR A 52 1.52 7.57 -0.21
CA TYR A 52 2.34 8.27 0.78
C TYR A 52 3.06 7.26 1.67
N LYS A 53 4.30 7.57 2.05
CA LYS A 53 4.99 6.96 3.19
C LYS A 53 4.55 7.67 4.47
N LEU A 54 3.68 7.01 5.22
CA LEU A 54 3.01 7.55 6.38
C LEU A 54 3.85 7.43 7.65
N GLN A 55 3.62 8.36 8.58
CA GLN A 55 4.28 8.39 9.88
C GLN A 55 3.26 8.80 10.95
N MET A 56 3.18 8.05 12.04
CA MET A 56 2.29 8.33 13.16
C MET A 56 2.54 9.72 13.74
N GLY A 57 1.47 10.46 14.03
CA GLY A 57 1.53 11.82 14.56
C GLY A 57 1.91 12.89 13.53
N LYS A 58 1.99 12.54 12.25
CA LYS A 58 2.39 13.47 11.18
C LYS A 58 1.41 13.39 10.00
N GLN A 59 0.88 14.55 9.61
CA GLN A 59 0.10 14.67 8.38
C GLN A 59 0.95 14.33 7.15
N ALA A 60 0.34 13.68 6.15
CA ALA A 60 1.00 13.30 4.91
C ALA A 60 1.50 14.55 4.14
N ALA A 61 2.70 14.46 3.59
CA ALA A 61 3.31 15.54 2.80
C ALA A 61 3.69 15.05 1.40
N LEU A 62 3.66 15.96 0.42
CA LEU A 62 4.02 15.65 -0.98
C LEU A 62 5.46 15.11 -1.12
N THR A 63 6.37 15.49 -0.21
CA THR A 63 7.74 14.98 -0.16
C THR A 63 7.81 13.49 0.19
N ASP A 64 6.75 12.93 0.77
CA ASP A 64 6.67 11.54 1.21
C ASP A 64 5.94 10.66 0.17
N VAL A 65 5.68 11.17 -1.04
CA VAL A 65 5.03 10.41 -2.13
C VAL A 65 6.02 9.47 -2.81
N VAL A 66 5.60 8.23 -3.02
CA VAL A 66 6.38 7.17 -3.66
C VAL A 66 5.59 6.48 -4.79
N ASP A 67 6.28 5.84 -5.73
CA ASP A 67 5.64 4.90 -6.65
C ASP A 67 5.32 3.58 -5.95
N ILE A 68 4.17 3.00 -6.24
CA ILE A 68 3.73 1.77 -5.57
C ILE A 68 4.52 0.53 -6.01
N PHE A 69 5.15 0.56 -7.18
CA PHE A 69 5.95 -0.55 -7.70
C PHE A 69 7.46 -0.37 -7.51
N ASP A 70 7.89 0.78 -7.00
CA ASP A 70 9.29 0.97 -6.61
C ASP A 70 9.69 -0.05 -5.53
N TYR A 71 10.95 -0.46 -5.60
CA TYR A 71 11.57 -1.45 -4.73
C TYR A 71 12.78 -0.85 -4.01
N ASP A 72 12.95 -1.24 -2.74
CA ASP A 72 14.13 -0.96 -1.91
C ASP A 72 14.47 -2.25 -1.10
N ASN A 73 15.74 -2.44 -0.75
CA ASN A 73 16.18 -3.54 0.10
C ASN A 73 15.68 -3.39 1.56
N GLU A 74 15.33 -2.18 1.99
CA GLU A 74 14.90 -1.86 3.36
C GLU A 74 13.38 -1.85 3.55
N LEU A 75 12.61 -2.31 2.55
CA LEU A 75 11.15 -2.33 2.62
C LEU A 75 10.65 -3.23 3.76
N LYS A 76 9.84 -2.65 4.65
CA LYS A 76 9.13 -3.38 5.70
C LYS A 76 7.80 -3.88 5.16
N ILE A 77 7.86 -5.01 4.46
CA ILE A 77 6.69 -5.66 3.87
C ILE A 77 5.79 -6.20 4.98
N GLY A 78 4.48 -6.01 4.84
CA GLY A 78 3.47 -6.57 5.72
C GLY A 78 2.31 -7.19 4.95
N SER A 79 1.44 -7.86 5.69
CA SER A 79 0.15 -8.31 5.20
C SER A 79 -0.73 -7.13 4.80
N VAL A 80 -1.76 -7.40 3.99
CA VAL A 80 -2.80 -6.42 3.68
C VAL A 80 -3.43 -5.88 4.96
N LYS A 81 -3.69 -6.77 5.93
CA LYS A 81 -4.30 -6.41 7.22
C LYS A 81 -3.42 -5.44 8.02
N GLU A 82 -2.13 -5.72 8.16
CA GLU A 82 -1.21 -4.83 8.90
C GLU A 82 -1.10 -3.44 8.24
N GLN A 83 -1.15 -3.38 6.91
CA GLN A 83 -1.13 -2.11 6.18
C GLN A 83 -2.43 -1.32 6.37
N GLU A 84 -3.59 -1.99 6.35
CA GLU A 84 -4.90 -1.39 6.65
C GLU A 84 -4.95 -0.86 8.10
N GLU A 85 -4.55 -1.67 9.07
CA GLU A 85 -4.49 -1.28 10.48
C GLU A 85 -3.53 -0.10 10.72
N PHE A 86 -2.37 -0.07 10.05
CA PHE A 86 -1.46 1.07 10.15
C PHE A 86 -2.12 2.35 9.61
N TYR A 87 -2.80 2.26 8.46
CA TYR A 87 -3.46 3.41 7.86
C TYR A 87 -4.58 3.96 8.75
N GLU A 88 -5.42 3.09 9.31
CA GLU A 88 -6.50 3.47 10.25
C GLU A 88 -5.94 4.15 11.50
N ASN A 89 -4.93 3.55 12.14
CA ASN A 89 -4.26 4.15 13.30
C ASN A 89 -3.61 5.50 12.95
N TRP A 90 -3.06 5.64 11.74
CA TRP A 90 -2.47 6.89 11.29
C TRP A 90 -3.51 8.00 11.16
N LEU A 91 -4.70 7.71 10.63
CA LEU A 91 -5.81 8.68 10.52
C LEU A 91 -6.25 9.25 11.87
N GLU A 92 -6.11 8.48 12.95
CA GLU A 92 -6.45 8.89 14.32
C GLU A 92 -5.27 9.56 15.07
N SER A 93 -4.09 9.62 14.46
CA SER A 93 -2.85 9.98 15.15
C SER A 93 -2.48 11.46 15.14
N PHE A 94 -3.16 12.30 14.36
CA PHE A 94 -2.79 13.72 14.15
C PHE A 94 -4.00 14.67 14.14
#